data_AF-A0A3D0I6N3-F1
#
_entry.id   AF-A0A3D0I6N3-F1
#
_cell.length_a   1.000
_cell.length_b   1.000
_cell.length_c   1.000
_cell.angle_alpha   90.00
_cell.angle_beta   90.00
_cell.angle_gamma   90.00
#
_symmetry.space_group_name_H-M   'P 1'
#
loop_
_entity.id
_entity.type
_entity.pdbx_description
1 polymer ?
#
loop_
_entity_poly.entity_id
_entity_poly.type
_entity_poly.pdbx_seq_one_letter_code
_entity_poly.pdbx_strand_id
1 'polypeptide(L)'
;MVASDVEAGHPNYVAIWGILVAALIVSLLMAGMKLPVVTLVLIFSVAIVKAWLVAAYFMHLKYEPFFVLLVVFAGLACLYFLFVGLVPDVVFHAASAVGP
;
A
#
# COMPACT_ATOMS: atom_id res chain seq x y z
N MET A 1 15.08 24.77 16.26
CA MET A 1 16.07 23.67 16.36
C MET A 1 15.66 22.83 17.56
N VAL A 2 14.87 21.78 17.32
CA VAL A 2 14.29 20.95 18.39
C VAL A 2 15.05 19.62 18.41
N ALA A 3 15.75 19.41 19.52
CA ALA A 3 16.22 18.16 20.12
C ALA A 3 16.66 17.04 19.16
N SER A 4 17.95 17.04 18.86
CA SER A 4 18.71 15.86 18.49
C SER A 4 19.13 15.10 19.76
N ASP A 5 18.19 14.44 20.42
CA ASP A 5 18.49 13.43 21.43
C ASP A 5 18.37 12.06 20.78
N VAL A 6 19.54 11.53 20.44
CA VAL A 6 19.78 10.21 19.88
C VAL A 6 19.58 9.19 21.02
N GLU A 7 18.33 8.87 21.32
CA GLU A 7 18.00 7.73 22.20
C GLU A 7 18.22 6.42 21.42
N ALA A 8 19.40 5.85 21.64
CA ALA A 8 19.81 4.55 21.14
C ALA A 8 18.94 3.45 21.78
N GLY A 9 18.07 2.81 20.99
CA GLY A 9 17.49 1.52 21.36
C GLY A 9 16.15 1.17 20.74
N HIS A 10 15.30 2.15 20.43
CA HIS A 10 13.97 1.89 19.86
C HIS A 10 13.83 2.56 18.49
N PRO A 11 13.49 1.81 17.42
CA PRO A 11 13.16 2.43 16.14
C PRO A 11 11.99 3.40 16.36
N ASN A 12 12.19 4.67 16.02
CA ASN A 12 11.21 5.72 16.29
C ASN A 12 10.01 5.61 15.34
N TYR A 13 9.01 4.80 15.71
CA TYR A 13 7.78 4.58 14.94
C TYR A 13 7.00 5.88 14.67
N VAL A 14 7.15 6.90 15.52
CA VAL A 14 6.48 8.22 15.34
C VAL A 14 7.09 8.97 14.16
N ALA A 15 8.41 8.88 13.96
CA ALA A 15 9.07 9.48 12.79
C ALA A 15 8.63 8.81 11.49
N ILE A 16 8.52 7.48 11.47
CA ILE A 16 8.07 6.72 10.30
C ILE A 16 6.60 7.02 10.01
N TRP A 17 5.76 7.08 11.06
CA TRP A 17 4.37 7.53 10.95
C TRP A 17 4.25 8.91 10.31
N GLY A 18 5.10 9.87 10.70
CA GLY A 18 5.14 11.20 10.10
C GLY A 18 5.41 11.16 8.59
N ILE A 19 6.33 10.29 8.15
CA ILE A 19 6.63 10.07 6.71
C ILE A 19 5.42 9.47 5.98
N LEU A 20 4.70 8.53 6.60
CA LEU A 20 3.47 7.95 6.04
C LEU A 20 2.35 8.97 5.87
N VAL A 21 2.20 9.88 6.84
CA VAL A 21 1.25 11.00 6.77
C VAL A 21 1.66 11.97 5.66
N ALA A 22 2.95 12.33 5.58
CA ALA A 22 3.45 13.17 4.48
C ALA A 22 3.17 12.54 3.11
N ALA A 23 3.46 11.25 2.95
CA ALA A 23 3.17 10.52 1.72
C ALA A 23 1.65 10.42 1.42
N LEU A 24 0.77 10.54 2.43
CA LEU A 24 -0.67 10.63 2.23
C LEU A 24 -1.03 11.98 1.59
N ILE A 25 -0.53 13.05 2.18
CA ILE A 25 -0.77 14.41 1.73
C ILE A 25 -0.27 14.58 0.29
N VAL A 26 0.93 14.06 -0.02
CA VAL A 26 1.48 14.07 -1.38
C VAL A 26 0.54 13.40 -2.38
N SER A 27 -0.01 12.22 -2.04
CA SER A 27 -0.97 11.52 -2.91
C SER A 27 -2.27 12.31 -3.13
N LEU A 28 -2.81 12.93 -2.08
CA LEU A 28 -4.01 13.76 -2.16
C LEU A 28 -3.80 15.00 -3.04
N LEU A 29 -2.63 15.64 -2.95
CA LEU A 29 -2.28 16.78 -3.79
C LEU A 29 -2.15 16.36 -5.27
N MET A 30 -1.57 15.19 -5.54
CA MET A 30 -1.45 14.65 -6.89
C MET A 30 -2.80 14.31 -7.51
N ALA A 31 -3.75 13.79 -6.72
CA ALA A 31 -5.10 13.46 -7.21
C ALA A 31 -5.88 14.68 -7.76
N GLY A 32 -5.52 15.90 -7.36
CA GLY A 32 -6.10 17.14 -7.90
C GLY A 32 -5.65 17.51 -9.32
N MET A 33 -4.62 16.84 -9.88
CA MET A 33 -4.11 17.14 -11.21
C MET A 33 -4.92 16.44 -12.32
N LYS A 34 -5.39 17.21 -13.31
CA LYS A 34 -6.19 16.75 -14.47
C LYS A 34 -5.43 15.95 -15.54
N LEU A 35 -4.19 15.53 -15.30
CA LEU A 35 -3.38 14.75 -16.25
C LEU A 35 -3.50 13.24 -15.93
N PRO A 36 -4.39 12.49 -16.61
CA PRO A 36 -4.84 11.19 -16.13
C PRO A 36 -3.72 10.15 -16.02
N VAL A 37 -2.80 10.10 -17.00
CA VAL A 37 -1.76 9.05 -17.05
C VAL A 37 -0.59 9.37 -16.10
N VAL A 38 -0.10 10.61 -16.11
CA VAL A 38 1.04 11.02 -15.29
C VAL A 38 0.67 10.99 -13.81
N THR A 39 -0.53 11.48 -13.46
CA THR A 39 -1.05 11.42 -12.09
C THR A 39 -1.19 9.98 -11.61
N LEU A 40 -1.67 9.06 -12.46
CA LEU A 40 -1.83 7.64 -12.10
C LEU A 40 -0.48 6.99 -11.76
N VAL A 41 0.54 7.18 -12.61
CA VAL A 41 1.88 6.62 -12.38
C VAL A 41 2.49 7.17 -11.08
N LEU A 42 2.31 8.47 -10.81
CA LEU A 42 2.79 9.12 -9.59
C LEU A 42 2.09 8.59 -8.33
N ILE A 43 0.77 8.48 -8.35
CA ILE A 43 -0.02 7.96 -7.23
C ILE A 43 0.37 6.50 -6.94
N PHE A 44 0.50 5.65 -7.97
CA PHE A 44 0.94 4.27 -7.80
C PHE A 44 2.36 4.18 -7.23
N SER A 45 3.27 5.02 -7.71
CA SER A 45 4.65 5.07 -7.20
C SER A 45 4.68 5.45 -5.72
N VAL A 46 3.92 6.46 -5.31
CA VAL A 46 3.78 6.85 -3.89
C VAL A 46 3.14 5.72 -3.08
N ALA A 47 2.14 5.02 -3.61
CA ALA A 47 1.51 3.89 -2.95
C ALA A 47 2.51 2.75 -2.68
N ILE A 48 3.39 2.43 -3.64
CA ILE A 48 4.44 1.41 -3.48
C ILE A 48 5.40 1.80 -2.35
N VAL A 49 5.88 3.05 -2.33
CA VAL A 49 6.79 3.54 -1.27
C VAL A 49 6.14 3.44 0.11
N LYS A 50 4.85 3.80 0.22
CA LYS A 50 4.12 3.68 1.50
C LYS A 50 3.98 2.23 1.93
N ALA A 51 3.58 1.34 1.02
CA ALA A 51 3.44 -0.08 1.31
C ALA A 51 4.76 -0.69 1.78
N TRP A 52 5.87 -0.32 1.15
CA TRP A 52 7.20 -0.75 1.57
C TRP A 52 7.57 -0.22 2.97
N LEU A 53 7.28 1.06 3.26
CA LEU A 53 7.55 1.64 4.57
C LEU A 53 6.73 0.96 5.68
N VAL A 54 5.46 0.63 5.42
CA VAL A 54 4.61 -0.13 6.36
C VAL A 54 5.19 -1.54 6.58
N ALA A 55 5.55 -2.25 5.51
CA ALA A 55 6.08 -3.60 5.60
C ALA A 55 7.42 -3.65 6.35
N ALA A 56 8.33 -2.71 6.06
CA ALA A 56 9.66 -2.67 6.65
C ALA A 56 9.67 -2.26 8.13
N TYR A 57 8.80 -1.33 8.53
CA TYR A 57 8.85 -0.72 9.87
C TYR A 57 7.69 -1.08 10.79
N PHE A 58 6.46 -1.22 10.29
CA PHE A 58 5.29 -1.53 11.12
C PHE A 58 5.03 -3.04 11.22
N MET A 59 5.38 -3.81 10.17
CA MET A 59 5.24 -5.27 10.19
C MET A 59 6.51 -6.01 10.65
N HIS A 60 7.54 -5.31 11.13
CA HIS A 60 8.79 -5.90 11.65
C HIS A 60 9.51 -6.94 10.75
N LEU A 61 9.19 -7.02 9.44
CA LEU A 61 9.78 -8.00 8.52
C LEU A 61 11.31 -7.95 8.43
N LYS A 62 11.94 -6.83 8.82
CA LYS A 62 13.40 -6.71 8.83
C LYS A 62 14.07 -7.53 9.94
N TYR A 63 13.34 -7.92 10.99
CA TYR A 63 13.88 -8.59 12.18
C TYR A 63 13.27 -9.96 12.48
N GLU A 64 12.30 -10.41 11.67
CA GLU A 64 11.59 -11.69 11.84
C GLU A 64 11.78 -12.65 10.65
N PRO A 65 11.53 -13.96 10.82
CA PRO A 65 11.88 -14.97 9.82
C PRO A 65 11.05 -14.86 8.53
N PHE A 66 11.61 -15.43 7.45
CA PHE A 66 11.02 -15.58 6.11
C PHE A 66 9.54 -16.01 6.07
N PHE A 67 9.04 -16.65 7.13
CA PHE A 67 7.65 -17.05 7.29
C PHE A 67 6.65 -15.87 7.29
N VAL A 68 7.01 -14.71 7.84
CA VAL A 68 6.13 -13.52 7.82
C VAL A 68 5.99 -12.98 6.40
N LEU A 69 7.10 -12.97 5.63
CA LEU A 69 7.09 -12.60 4.22
C LEU A 69 6.21 -13.58 3.41
N LEU A 70 6.28 -14.88 3.72
CA LEU A 70 5.43 -15.90 3.09
C LEU A 70 3.93 -15.67 3.37
N VAL A 71 3.54 -15.28 4.58
CA VAL A 71 2.13 -14.96 4.91
C VAL A 71 1.65 -13.72 4.15
N VAL A 72 2.47 -12.67 4.05
CA VAL A 72 2.14 -11.47 3.26
C VAL A 72 1.99 -11.80 1.78
N PHE A 73 2.91 -12.58 1.21
CA PHE A 73 2.82 -13.03 -0.18
C PHE A 73 1.63 -13.98 -0.40
N ALA A 74 1.30 -14.86 0.55
CA ALA A 74 0.13 -15.72 0.49
C ALA A 74 -1.17 -14.89 0.52
N GLY A 75 -1.23 -13.83 1.34
CA GLY A 75 -2.35 -12.90 1.36
C GLY A 75 -2.51 -12.14 0.04
N LEU A 76 -1.40 -11.63 -0.53
CA LEU A 76 -1.40 -10.98 -1.84
C LEU A 76 -1.80 -11.95 -2.96
N ALA A 77 -1.30 -13.18 -2.93
CA ALA A 77 -1.67 -14.23 -3.89
C ALA A 77 -3.17 -14.56 -3.75
N CYS A 78 -3.68 -14.72 -2.54
CA CYS A 78 -5.10 -14.95 -2.28
C CYS A 78 -5.96 -13.81 -2.82
N LEU A 79 -5.59 -12.54 -2.57
CA LEU A 79 -6.28 -11.37 -3.14
C LEU A 79 -6.24 -11.37 -4.68
N TYR A 80 -5.10 -11.72 -5.27
CA TYR A 80 -4.96 -11.80 -6.72
C TYR A 80 -5.85 -12.91 -7.32
N PHE A 81 -5.84 -14.11 -6.74
CA PHE A 81 -6.69 -15.21 -7.18
C PHE A 81 -8.18 -14.89 -6.97
N LEU A 82 -8.54 -14.27 -5.85
CA LEU A 82 -9.89 -13.80 -5.59
C LEU A 82 -10.32 -12.78 -6.64
N PHE A 83 -9.47 -11.81 -6.98
CA PHE A 83 -9.76 -10.84 -8.03
C PHE A 83 -10.00 -11.50 -9.38
N VAL A 84 -9.10 -12.40 -9.81
CA VAL A 84 -9.25 -13.14 -11.07
C VAL A 84 -10.47 -14.05 -11.09
N GLY A 85 -10.81 -14.69 -9.97
CA GLY A 85 -12.00 -15.55 -9.84
C GLY A 85 -13.31 -14.78 -9.71
N LEU A 86 -13.30 -13.59 -9.11
CA LEU A 86 -14.47 -12.74 -8.92
C LEU A 86 -14.84 -11.98 -10.20
N VAL A 87 -13.87 -11.58 -11.02
CA VAL A 87 -14.12 -10.89 -12.29
C VAL A 87 -15.11 -11.65 -13.20
N PRO A 88 -14.92 -12.93 -13.52
CA PRO A 88 -15.91 -13.67 -14.32
C PRO A 88 -17.26 -13.74 -13.61
N ASP A 89 -17.30 -13.98 -12.30
CA ASP A 89 -18.56 -14.06 -11.53
C ASP A 89 -19.40 -12.77 -11.61
N VAL A 90 -18.76 -11.61 -11.42
CA VAL A 90 -19.41 -10.29 -11.54
C VAL A 90 -19.85 -10.01 -12.97
N VAL A 91 -19.04 -10.37 -13.96
CA VAL A 91 -19.36 -10.16 -15.38
C VAL A 91 -20.53 -11.05 -15.83
N PHE A 92 -20.56 -12.31 -15.40
CA PHE A 92 -21.65 -13.24 -15.74
C PHE A 92 -22.96 -12.90 -15.02
N HIS A 93 -22.92 -12.37 -13.79
CA HIS A 93 -24.12 -11.82 -13.12
C HIS A 93 -24.61 -10.52 -13.78
N ALA A 94 -23.71 -9.64 -14.24
CA ALA A 94 -24.11 -8.42 -14.94
C ALA A 94 -24.74 -8.72 -16.32
N ALA A 95 -24.25 -9.75 -17.02
CA ALA A 95 -24.75 -10.15 -18.34
C ALA A 95 -26.16 -10.78 -18.30
N SER A 96 -26.58 -11.38 -17.18
CA SER A 96 -27.92 -11.95 -17.03
C SER A 96 -28.98 -10.94 -16.53
N ALA A 97 -28.55 -9.79 -15.98
CA ALA A 97 -29.43 -8.70 -15.55
C ALA A 97 -29.81 -7.74 -16.70
N VAL A 98 -29.04 -7.72 -17.80
CA VAL A 98 -29.36 -7.03 -19.05
C VAL A 98 -29.84 -8.08 -20.04
N GLY A 99 -31.13 -8.41 -19.98
CA GLY A 99 -31.78 -9.21 -21.02
C GLY A 99 -31.86 -8.43 -22.35
N PRO A 100 -32.07 -9.11 -23.49
CA PRO A 100 -32.46 -8.44 -24.74
C PRO A 100 -33.76 -7.64 -24.60
#